data_AF-A0A9P5XP83-F1
#
_entry.id   AF-A0A9P5XP83-F1
#
_cell.length_a   1.000
_cell.length_b   1.000
_cell.length_c   1.000
_cell.angle_alpha   90.00
_cell.angle_beta   90.00
_cell.angle_gamma   90.00
#
_symmetry.space_group_name_H-M   'P 1'
#
loop_
_entity.id
_entity.type
_entity.pdbx_description
1 polymer ?
#
loop_
_entity_poly.entity_id
_entity_poly.type
_entity_poly.pdbx_seq_one_letter_code
_entity_poly.pdbx_strand_id
1 'polypeptide(L)'
;MTLDNGFYTFCYFGEREDVNTRVGGVYASSRNGKKRPVTAESLGPVSGLKIRWWVAKVADKDLYTVTEVRDDECIPGQWTRSCTQTDVPVFLFDHVRPYKDSTSEWGIHEVDQGVYHIMGNSRSGGADWLDLRYE
;
A
#
# COMPACT_ATOMS: atom_id res chain seq x y z
N MET A 1 -7.96 -14.74 -6.64
CA MET A 1 -7.21 -14.60 -7.91
C MET A 1 -5.86 -13.95 -7.62
N THR A 2 -4.83 -14.10 -8.45
CA THR A 2 -3.60 -13.28 -8.34
C THR A 2 -3.84 -11.92 -8.98
N LEU A 3 -3.39 -10.84 -8.32
CA LEU A 3 -3.49 -9.50 -8.87
C LEU A 3 -2.50 -9.35 -10.04
N ASP A 4 -2.95 -8.83 -11.17
CA ASP A 4 -2.07 -8.56 -12.31
C ASP A 4 -1.08 -7.41 -12.01
N ASN A 5 0.02 -7.36 -12.75
CA ASN A 5 0.92 -6.21 -12.69
C ASN A 5 0.24 -5.01 -13.35
N GLY A 6 0.26 -3.84 -12.72
CA GLY A 6 -0.47 -2.71 -13.25
C GLY A 6 -0.49 -1.47 -12.37
N PHE A 7 -1.22 -0.46 -12.84
CA PHE A 7 -1.48 0.76 -12.08
C PHE A 7 -2.82 0.65 -11.36
N TYR A 8 -2.80 0.87 -10.04
CA TYR A 8 -3.95 0.73 -9.16
C TYR A 8 -4.14 1.96 -8.28
N THR A 9 -5.34 2.08 -7.72
CA THR A 9 -5.63 2.93 -6.57
C THR A 9 -6.09 2.04 -5.42
N PHE A 10 -5.70 2.38 -4.19
CA PHE A 10 -6.13 1.64 -2.99
C PHE A 10 -7.07 2.51 -2.18
N CYS A 11 -8.37 2.19 -2.23
CA CYS A 11 -9.37 2.83 -1.38
C CYS A 11 -9.48 2.06 -0.06
N TYR A 12 -9.41 2.77 1.05
CA TYR A 12 -9.72 2.19 2.35
C TYR A 12 -11.20 1.84 2.44
N PHE A 13 -11.55 0.69 3.01
CA PHE A 13 -12.92 0.30 3.34
C PHE A 13 -13.03 0.05 4.84
N GLY A 14 -13.90 0.81 5.50
CA GLY A 14 -14.20 0.59 6.91
C GLY A 14 -15.01 -0.70 7.12
N GLU A 15 -15.11 -1.15 8.37
CA GLU A 15 -15.95 -2.30 8.70
C GLU A 15 -17.40 -2.07 8.24
N ARG A 16 -17.92 -3.00 7.43
CA ARG A 16 -19.32 -3.03 6.92
C ARG A 16 -19.68 -1.97 5.88
N GLU A 17 -18.70 -1.29 5.28
CA GLU A 17 -18.97 -0.44 4.12
C GLU A 17 -19.28 -1.29 2.88
N ASP A 18 -20.28 -0.87 2.10
CA ASP A 18 -20.60 -1.47 0.80
C ASP A 18 -19.74 -0.83 -0.29
N VAL A 19 -19.00 -1.69 -0.99
CA VAL A 19 -18.01 -1.35 -2.02
C VAL A 19 -18.65 -0.65 -3.22
N ASN A 20 -19.92 -0.93 -3.51
CA ASN A 20 -20.59 -0.46 -4.73
C ASN A 20 -21.39 0.84 -4.55
N THR A 21 -21.63 1.27 -3.32
CA THR A 21 -22.52 2.42 -3.02
C THR A 21 -21.79 3.62 -2.43
N ARG A 22 -20.48 3.54 -2.24
CA ARG A 22 -19.70 4.60 -1.61
C ARG A 22 -19.52 5.82 -2.52
N VAL A 23 -20.02 6.96 -2.06
CA VAL A 23 -19.74 8.28 -2.63
C VAL A 23 -18.63 8.94 -1.82
N GLY A 24 -17.48 9.15 -2.44
CA GLY A 24 -16.27 9.67 -1.77
C GLY A 24 -15.46 8.56 -1.10
N GLY A 25 -14.21 8.39 -1.52
CA GLY A 25 -13.27 7.38 -1.01
C GLY A 25 -12.06 8.05 -0.37
N VAL A 26 -11.40 7.36 0.55
CA VAL A 26 -10.11 7.79 1.11
C VAL A 26 -9.06 6.82 0.58
N TYR A 27 -8.12 7.35 -0.21
CA TYR A 27 -7.17 6.57 -0.98
C TYR A 27 -5.77 6.70 -0.41
N ALA A 28 -5.02 5.61 -0.36
CA ALA A 28 -3.62 5.63 0.04
C ALA A 28 -2.82 6.58 -0.88
N SER A 29 -2.01 7.44 -0.29
CA SER A 29 -1.38 8.58 -0.96
C SER A 29 0.10 8.75 -0.62
N SER A 30 0.89 8.97 -1.68
CA SER A 30 2.30 9.34 -1.63
C SER A 30 2.56 10.84 -1.48
N ARG A 31 1.53 11.65 -1.20
CA ARG A 31 1.63 13.12 -1.12
C ARG A 31 2.77 13.63 -0.22
N ASN A 32 3.03 12.95 0.90
CA ASN A 32 4.09 13.33 1.83
C ASN A 32 5.52 12.99 1.35
N GLY A 33 5.64 12.19 0.30
CA GLY A 33 6.92 11.76 -0.26
C GLY A 33 7.69 10.76 0.60
N LYS A 34 8.94 10.52 0.19
CA LYS A 34 9.85 9.54 0.81
C LYS A 34 10.21 9.90 2.25
N LYS A 35 10.49 8.87 3.07
CA LYS A 35 10.85 8.98 4.50
C LYS A 35 9.76 9.59 5.40
N ARG A 36 8.53 9.71 4.89
CA ARG A 36 7.34 10.05 5.66
C ARG A 36 6.35 8.88 5.58
N PRO A 37 5.44 8.75 6.56
CA PRO A 37 4.35 7.80 6.46
C PRO A 37 3.53 8.04 5.19
N VAL A 38 3.14 6.95 4.53
CA VAL A 38 2.07 6.94 3.54
C VAL A 38 0.81 7.44 4.23
N THR A 39 0.12 8.37 3.59
CA THR A 39 -1.11 8.97 4.14
C THR A 39 -2.31 8.49 3.34
N ALA A 40 -3.48 9.05 3.61
CA ALA A 40 -4.62 8.88 2.74
C ALA A 40 -5.30 10.21 2.45
N GLU A 41 -5.91 10.33 1.27
CA GLU A 41 -6.62 11.53 0.85
C GLU A 41 -7.85 11.19 0.01
N SER A 42 -8.84 12.08 0.00
CA SER A 42 -9.98 11.99 -0.90
C SER A 42 -9.61 12.35 -2.33
N LEU A 43 -10.41 11.90 -3.30
CA LEU A 43 -10.27 12.31 -4.70
C LEU A 43 -10.32 13.85 -4.80
N GLY A 44 -9.30 14.42 -5.41
CA GLY A 44 -9.24 15.85 -5.71
C GLY A 44 -8.40 16.15 -6.96
N PRO A 45 -8.42 17.41 -7.43
CA PRO A 45 -7.73 17.81 -8.66
C PRO A 45 -6.21 17.58 -8.63
N VAL A 46 -5.62 17.62 -7.43
CA VAL A 46 -4.18 17.45 -7.19
C VAL A 46 -3.77 16.03 -6.80
N SER A 47 -4.73 15.12 -6.62
CA SER A 47 -4.47 13.74 -6.18
C SER A 47 -3.85 12.86 -7.28
N GLY A 48 -3.93 13.29 -8.55
CA GLY A 48 -3.74 12.48 -9.76
C GLY A 48 -2.68 11.38 -9.67
N LEU A 49 -1.39 11.73 -9.58
CA LEU A 49 -0.32 10.75 -9.46
C LEU A 49 -0.09 10.25 -8.03
N LYS A 50 -0.50 11.01 -7.02
CA LYS A 50 -0.19 10.71 -5.62
C LYS A 50 -0.99 9.55 -5.05
N ILE A 51 -2.16 9.26 -5.61
CA ILE A 51 -3.01 8.12 -5.21
C ILE A 51 -2.86 6.89 -6.12
N ARG A 52 -2.03 7.00 -7.18
CA ARG A 52 -1.75 5.90 -8.11
C ARG A 52 -0.50 5.16 -7.69
N TRP A 53 -0.57 3.85 -7.79
CA TRP A 53 0.51 2.95 -7.39
C TRP A 53 0.77 1.94 -8.50
N TRP A 54 2.04 1.75 -8.84
CA TRP A 54 2.47 0.62 -9.66
C TRP A 54 2.63 -0.61 -8.76
N VAL A 55 1.85 -1.65 -9.05
CA VAL A 55 1.87 -2.92 -8.32
C VAL A 55 2.50 -3.97 -9.21
N ALA A 56 3.51 -4.67 -8.69
CA ALA A 56 4.20 -5.71 -9.43
C ALA A 56 4.50 -6.91 -8.55
N LYS A 57 4.22 -8.11 -9.08
CA LYS A 57 4.55 -9.39 -8.46
C LYS A 57 6.06 -9.56 -8.32
N VAL A 58 6.49 -10.01 -7.15
CA VAL A 58 7.87 -10.41 -6.90
C VAL A 58 8.08 -11.78 -7.53
N ALA A 59 9.11 -11.91 -8.37
CA ALA A 59 9.41 -13.16 -9.09
C ALA A 59 9.47 -14.35 -8.11
N ASP A 60 8.81 -15.44 -8.49
CA ASP A 60 8.77 -16.71 -7.77
C ASP A 60 8.21 -16.64 -6.32
N LYS A 61 7.53 -15.54 -5.96
CA LYS A 61 6.84 -15.36 -4.68
C LYS A 61 5.38 -14.98 -4.90
N ASP A 62 4.53 -15.31 -3.94
CA ASP A 62 3.15 -14.78 -3.89
C ASP A 62 3.10 -13.45 -3.13
N LEU A 63 4.00 -12.54 -3.49
CA LEU A 63 4.17 -11.24 -2.87
C LEU A 63 4.27 -10.16 -3.95
N TYR A 64 3.99 -8.92 -3.57
CA TYR A 64 3.95 -7.78 -4.46
C TYR A 64 4.79 -6.63 -3.91
N THR A 65 5.30 -5.80 -4.81
CA THR A 65 5.78 -4.46 -4.46
C THR A 65 4.70 -3.44 -4.81
N VAL A 66 4.62 -2.37 -4.02
CA VAL A 66 3.71 -1.25 -4.24
C VAL A 66 4.57 0.01 -4.34
N THR A 67 4.60 0.62 -5.53
CA THR A 67 5.57 1.68 -5.88
C THR A 67 4.82 2.97 -6.24
N GLU A 68 5.24 4.11 -5.71
CA GLU A 68 4.62 5.40 -6.03
C GLU A 68 4.82 5.75 -7.50
N VAL A 69 3.91 6.54 -8.08
CA VAL A 69 4.10 7.11 -9.41
C VAL A 69 4.68 8.52 -9.30
N ARG A 70 5.68 8.82 -10.13
CA ARG A 70 6.35 10.11 -10.20
C ARG A 70 6.40 10.63 -11.63
N ASP A 71 6.46 11.94 -11.76
CA ASP A 71 6.63 12.72 -12.99
C ASP A 71 7.99 13.42 -13.05
N ASP A 72 8.87 13.16 -12.08
CA ASP A 72 10.24 13.64 -12.03
C ASP A 72 11.25 12.50 -12.30
N GLU A 73 12.54 12.84 -12.33
CA GLU A 73 13.63 11.88 -12.58
C GLU A 73 14.09 11.13 -11.32
N CYS A 74 13.38 11.27 -10.20
CA CYS A 74 13.76 10.61 -8.95
C CYS A 74 13.33 9.14 -8.94
N ILE A 75 14.14 8.28 -8.31
CA ILE A 75 13.76 6.89 -8.04
C ILE A 75 12.45 6.88 -7.22
N PRO A 76 11.40 6.18 -7.68
CA PRO A 76 10.15 6.05 -6.95
C PRO A 76 10.30 5.29 -5.63
N GLY A 77 9.65 5.78 -4.58
CA GLY A 77 9.55 5.07 -3.31
C GLY A 77 8.60 3.87 -3.37
N GLN A 78 8.95 2.80 -2.66
CA GLN A 78 8.10 1.63 -2.45
C GLN A 78 7.53 1.63 -1.03
N TRP A 79 6.33 1.06 -0.86
CA TRP A 79 5.76 0.80 0.46
C TRP A 79 6.69 -0.14 1.21
N THR A 80 7.19 0.35 2.34
CA THR A 80 8.11 -0.38 3.21
C THR A 80 7.59 -0.36 4.63
N ARG A 81 7.75 -1.49 5.31
CA ARG A 81 7.37 -1.67 6.71
C ARG A 81 8.49 -2.32 7.53
N SER A 82 8.35 -2.29 8.84
CA SER A 82 9.15 -3.11 9.78
C SER A 82 8.71 -4.58 9.72
N CYS A 83 9.68 -5.50 9.75
CA CYS A 83 9.43 -6.93 9.85
C CYS A 83 9.21 -7.40 11.30
N THR A 84 9.57 -6.57 12.29
CA THR A 84 9.61 -6.97 13.71
C THR A 84 8.59 -6.20 14.55
N GLN A 85 8.36 -4.93 14.24
CA GLN A 85 7.43 -4.08 14.97
C GLN A 85 6.03 -4.14 14.36
N THR A 86 5.01 -4.20 15.21
CA THR A 86 3.61 -3.99 14.84
C THR A 86 3.27 -2.51 14.99
N ASP A 87 2.15 -2.08 14.41
CA ASP A 87 1.60 -0.73 14.65
C ASP A 87 2.49 0.44 14.17
N VAL A 88 3.52 0.15 13.37
CA VAL A 88 4.38 1.15 12.75
C VAL A 88 3.80 1.53 11.38
N PRO A 89 3.78 2.82 11.01
CA PRO A 89 3.28 3.25 9.72
C PRO A 89 4.03 2.63 8.54
N VAL A 90 3.37 2.59 7.38
CA VAL A 90 4.03 2.31 6.10
C VAL A 90 4.77 3.55 5.65
N PHE A 91 6.02 3.40 5.22
CA PHE A 91 6.84 4.48 4.69
C PHE A 91 7.16 4.26 3.23
N LEU A 92 7.61 5.32 2.56
CA LEU A 92 8.19 5.24 1.22
C LEU A 92 9.71 5.31 1.28
N PHE A 93 10.38 4.29 0.75
CA PHE A 93 11.83 4.25 0.58
C PHE A 93 12.21 3.80 -0.82
N ASP A 94 13.39 4.22 -1.26
CA ASP A 94 13.97 3.72 -2.51
C ASP A 94 14.18 2.19 -2.43
N HIS A 95 14.43 1.54 -3.56
CA HIS A 95 14.67 0.08 -3.64
C HIS A 95 15.80 -0.47 -2.75
N VAL A 96 16.59 0.41 -2.13
CA VAL A 96 17.60 0.04 -1.14
C VAL A 96 16.92 -0.12 0.22
N ARG A 97 16.97 -1.34 0.79
CA ARG A 97 16.42 -1.62 2.12
C ARG A 97 16.88 -0.54 3.11
N PRO A 98 15.97 0.30 3.64
CA PRO A 98 16.35 1.42 4.48
C PRO A 98 16.93 0.96 5.82
N TYR A 99 16.51 -0.23 6.29
CA TYR A 99 16.98 -0.86 7.53
C TYR A 99 17.08 -2.38 7.37
N LYS A 100 17.93 -2.99 8.20
CA LYS A 100 18.17 -4.46 8.23
C LYS A 100 16.88 -5.27 8.38
N ASP A 101 15.93 -4.76 9.16
CA ASP A 101 14.69 -5.44 9.53
C ASP A 101 13.46 -4.83 8.83
N SER A 102 13.62 -4.41 7.58
CA SER A 102 12.54 -3.85 6.76
C SER A 102 12.32 -4.65 5.47
N THR A 103 11.09 -4.61 4.96
CA THR A 103 10.70 -5.25 3.70
C THR A 103 9.72 -4.37 2.92
N SER A 104 9.78 -4.49 1.59
CA SER A 104 8.86 -3.86 0.64
C SER A 104 7.99 -4.89 -0.09
N GLU A 105 7.97 -6.13 0.38
CA GLU A 105 7.19 -7.23 -0.19
C GLU A 105 5.88 -7.39 0.60
N TRP A 106 4.72 -7.40 -0.07
CA TRP A 106 3.39 -7.43 0.56
C TRP A 106 2.57 -8.60 0.06
N GLY A 107 1.84 -9.27 0.95
CA GLY A 107 0.79 -10.21 0.55
C GLY A 107 -0.43 -9.41 0.11
N ILE A 108 -0.99 -9.68 -1.07
CA ILE A 108 -2.24 -9.04 -1.52
C ILE A 108 -3.21 -10.16 -1.86
N HIS A 109 -4.24 -10.29 -1.04
CA HIS A 109 -5.17 -11.42 -1.08
C HIS A 109 -6.58 -10.89 -1.36
N GLU A 110 -7.16 -11.34 -2.47
CA GLU A 110 -8.53 -11.02 -2.83
C GLU A 110 -9.50 -11.69 -1.85
N VAL A 111 -10.44 -10.90 -1.32
CA VAL A 111 -11.50 -11.38 -0.41
C VAL A 111 -12.88 -11.32 -1.06
N ASP A 112 -13.07 -10.40 -1.99
CA ASP A 112 -14.25 -10.27 -2.85
C ASP A 112 -13.82 -9.61 -4.16
N GLN A 113 -14.71 -9.57 -5.16
CA GLN A 113 -14.41 -9.03 -6.49
C GLN A 113 -13.93 -7.57 -6.41
N GLY A 114 -12.61 -7.37 -6.55
CA GLY A 114 -11.98 -6.04 -6.45
C GLY A 114 -11.68 -5.56 -5.02
N VAL A 115 -11.90 -6.40 -4.00
CA VAL A 115 -11.61 -6.11 -2.59
C VAL A 115 -10.46 -6.99 -2.13
N TYR A 116 -9.44 -6.38 -1.52
CA TYR A 116 -8.21 -7.06 -1.15
C TYR A 116 -7.83 -6.75 0.29
N HIS A 117 -7.35 -7.77 0.99
CA HIS A 117 -6.53 -7.57 2.17
C HIS A 117 -5.07 -7.42 1.77
N ILE A 118 -4.41 -6.39 2.31
CA ILE A 118 -2.98 -6.16 2.12
C ILE A 118 -2.26 -6.56 3.41
N MET A 119 -1.55 -7.68 3.35
CA MET A 119 -0.83 -8.26 4.47
C MET A 119 0.61 -7.75 4.52
N GLY A 120 0.97 -7.25 5.71
CA GLY A 120 2.34 -6.98 6.09
C GLY A 120 3.07 -8.26 6.50
N ASN A 121 3.14 -8.53 7.80
CA ASN A 121 3.87 -9.70 8.33
C ASN A 121 2.89 -10.81 8.74
N SER A 122 3.30 -12.06 8.53
CA SER A 122 2.62 -13.22 9.09
C SER A 122 3.44 -13.77 10.27
N ARG A 123 2.78 -14.09 11.39
CA ARG A 123 3.40 -14.63 12.61
C ARG A 123 2.56 -15.79 13.14
N SER A 124 3.18 -16.70 13.90
CA SER A 124 2.43 -17.76 14.57
C SER A 124 1.38 -17.14 15.51
N GLY A 125 0.09 -17.30 15.19
CA GLY A 125 -1.02 -16.75 15.96
C GLY A 125 -1.56 -15.39 15.50
N GLY A 126 -1.06 -14.81 14.41
CA GLY A 126 -1.61 -13.54 13.89
C GLY A 126 -0.95 -13.03 12.60
N ALA A 127 -1.56 -12.01 12.00
CA ALA A 127 -1.01 -11.31 10.84
C ALA A 127 -1.19 -9.80 11.00
N ASP A 128 -0.21 -9.04 10.53
CA ASP A 128 -0.26 -7.58 10.47
C ASP A 128 -0.98 -7.19 9.17
N TRP A 129 -2.20 -6.65 9.27
CA TRP A 129 -2.97 -6.17 8.13
C TRP A 129 -2.79 -4.66 7.97
N LEU A 130 -2.65 -4.19 6.73
CA LEU A 130 -2.65 -2.77 6.44
C LEU A 130 -4.02 -2.17 6.75
N ASP A 131 -4.02 -1.06 7.48
CA ASP A 131 -5.24 -0.36 7.89
C ASP A 131 -5.00 1.15 7.93
N LEU A 132 -6.07 1.93 7.79
CA LEU A 132 -6.04 3.37 7.97
C LEU A 132 -6.37 3.71 9.43
N ARG A 133 -5.38 4.25 10.15
CA ARG A 133 -5.57 4.71 11.52
C ARG A 133 -5.84 6.20 11.53
N TYR A 134 -6.98 6.60 12.08
CA TYR A 134 -7.24 7.98 12.45
C TYR A 134 -6.50 8.27 13.75
N GLU A 135 -5.61 9.26 13.74
CA GLU A 135 -5.07 9.87 14.97
C GLU A 135 -6.10 10.82 15.60
#